data_AF-A0A380P3T5-F1
#
_entry.id   AF-A0A380P3T5-F1
#
_cell.length_a   1.000
_cell.length_b   1.000
_cell.length_c   1.000
_cell.angle_alpha   90.00
_cell.angle_beta   90.00
_cell.angle_gamma   90.00
#
_symmetry.space_group_name_H-M   'P 1'
#
loop_
_entity.id
_entity.type
_entity.pdbx_description
1 polymer ?
#
loop_
_entity_poly.entity_id
_entity_poly.type
_entity_poly.pdbx_seq_one_letter_code
_entity_poly.pdbx_strand_id
1 'polypeptide(L)' 'MLTAILIGFMGAGKTTVGQALAETLDIPFYDTDVLIQQQTQQTPGAILHKQARWRFVCKNTPC' A
#
# COMPACT_ATOMS: atom_id res chain seq x y z
N MET A 1 13.71 -0.05 15.77
CA MET A 1 12.47 0.64 15.34
C MET A 1 11.39 -0.41 15.13
N LEU A 2 10.15 -0.12 15.53
CA LEU A 2 9.01 -1.01 15.34
C LEU A 2 8.43 -0.83 13.93
N THR A 3 8.11 -1.92 13.25
CA THR A 3 7.44 -1.89 11.94
C THR A 3 6.24 -2.82 11.98
N ALA A 4 5.06 -2.27 11.71
CA ALA A 4 3.80 -3.01 11.62
C ALA A 4 3.28 -2.95 10.18
N ILE A 5 2.79 -4.08 9.68
CA ILE A 5 2.24 -4.20 8.32
C ILE A 5 0.78 -4.64 8.43
N LEU A 6 -0.13 -3.81 7.91
CA LEU A 6 -1.56 -4.10 7.89
C LEU A 6 -1.94 -4.76 6.57
N ILE A 7 -2.34 -6.02 6.63
CA ILE A 7 -2.77 -6.82 5.48
C ILE A 7 -4.28 -7.10 5.53
N GLY A 8 -4.91 -7.29 4.36
CA GLY A 8 -6.34 -7.57 4.24
C GLY A 8 -6.96 -6.97 2.99
N PHE A 9 -8.23 -7.28 2.73
CA PHE A 9 -8.95 -6.84 1.53
C PHE A 9 -9.14 -5.31 1.44
N MET A 10 -9.39 -4.81 0.23
CA MET A 10 -9.79 -3.41 0.01
C MET A 10 -11.08 -3.12 0.78
N GLY A 11 -11.18 -1.97 1.43
CA GLY A 11 -12.35 -1.61 2.26
C GLY A 11 -12.38 -2.23 3.66
N ALA A 12 -11.40 -3.07 4.04
CA ALA A 12 -11.32 -3.65 5.40
C ALA A 12 -10.92 -2.64 6.50
N GLY A 13 -10.83 -1.34 6.20
CA GLY A 13 -10.50 -0.30 7.18
C GLY A 13 -9.02 -0.17 7.55
N LYS A 14 -8.10 -0.79 6.81
CA LYS A 14 -6.65 -0.81 7.13
C LYS A 14 -6.04 0.59 7.25
N THR A 15 -6.39 1.52 6.36
CA THR A 15 -5.90 2.89 6.42
C THR A 15 -6.39 3.60 7.68
N THR A 16 -7.67 3.46 8.01
CA THR A 16 -8.28 4.06 9.21
C THR A 16 -7.67 3.52 10.49
N VAL A 17 -7.54 2.19 10.62
CA VAL A 17 -6.93 1.56 11.80
C VAL A 17 -5.44 1.89 11.89
N GLY A 18 -4.73 1.91 10.77
CA GLY A 18 -3.31 2.22 10.74
C GLY A 18 -2.98 3.65 11.14
N GLN A 19 -3.79 4.63 10.73
CA GLN A 19 -3.66 6.01 11.17
C GLN A 19 -3.85 6.13 12.68
N ALA A 20 -4.93 5.57 13.23
CA ALA A 20 -5.19 5.60 14.67
C ALA A 20 -4.08 4.90 15.47
N LEU A 21 -3.55 3.78 14.97
CA LEU A 21 -2.44 3.07 15.60
C LEU A 21 -1.14 3.89 15.57
N ALA A 22 -0.84 4.54 14.46
CA ALA A 22 0.34 5.37 14.29
C ALA A 22 0.32 6.59 15.21
N GLU A 23 -0.84 7.26 15.32
CA GLU A 23 -1.07 8.35 16.27
C GLU A 23 -0.88 7.90 17.72
N THR A 24 -1.42 6.73 18.08
CA THR A 24 -1.32 6.18 19.44
C THR A 24 0.12 5.82 19.82
N LEU A 25 0.92 5.37 18.85
CA LEU A 25 2.30 4.92 19.07
C LEU A 25 3.35 6.00 18.76
N ASP A 26 2.94 7.19 18.32
CA ASP A 26 3.81 8.28 17.87
C ASP A 26 4.85 7.80 16.83
N ILE A 27 4.37 7.07 15.83
CA ILE A 27 5.18 6.56 14.72
C ILE A 27 4.64 7.05 13.37
N PRO A 28 5.48 7.15 12.33
CA PRO A 28 5.02 7.53 11.00
C PRO A 28 4.08 6.48 10.41
N PHE A 29 3.01 6.95 9.75
CA PHE A 29 2.11 6.13 8.96
C PHE A 29 2.43 6.23 7.47
N TYR A 30 2.42 5.10 6.77
CA TYR A 30 2.63 5.03 5.33
C TYR A 30 1.53 4.20 4.67
N ASP A 31 0.84 4.80 3.70
CA ASP A 31 -0.09 4.07 2.82
C ASP A 31 0.64 3.67 1.52
N THR A 32 0.76 2.37 1.28
CA THR A 32 1.47 1.83 0.13
C THR A 32 0.84 2.26 -1.20
N ASP A 33 -0.50 2.41 -1.26
CA ASP A 33 -1.19 2.84 -2.48
C ASP A 33 -0.85 4.30 -2.83
N VAL A 34 -0.65 5.15 -1.82
CA VAL A 34 -0.22 6.55 -2.00
C VAL A 34 1.25 6.61 -2.45
N LEU A 35 2.12 5.82 -1.83
CA LEU A 35 3.54 5.77 -2.20
C LEU A 35 3.72 5.30 -3.65
N ILE A 36 2.96 4.29 -4.08
CA ILE A 36 2.97 3.81 -5.46
C ILE A 36 2.49 4.91 -6.42
N GLN A 37 1.44 5.66 -6.07
CA GLN A 37 0.95 6.77 -6.88
C GLN A 37 2.01 7.86 -7.07
N GLN A 38 2.69 8.24 -5.98
CA GLN A 38 3.75 9.24 -6.04
C GLN A 38 4.91 8.80 -6.95
N GLN A 39 5.30 7.52 -6.87
CA GLN A 39 6.40 6.96 -7.67
C GLN A 39 6.04 6.77 -9.15
N THR A 40 4.80 6.39 -9.45
CA THR A 40 4.39 6.00 -10.81
C THR A 40 3.62 7.08 -11.55
N GLN A 41 3.11 8.10 -10.85
CA GLN A 41 2.17 9.09 -11.38
C GLN A 41 0.88 8.45 -11.93
N GLN A 42 0.51 7.29 -11.40
CA GLN A 42 -0.66 6.53 -11.82
C GLN A 42 -1.40 5.96 -10.61
N THR A 43 -2.73 5.89 -10.67
CA THR A 43 -3.52 5.20 -9.64
C THR A 43 -3.27 3.69 -9.68
N PRO A 44 -3.39 2.97 -8.55
CA PRO A 44 -3.26 1.51 -8.52
C PRO A 44 -4.16 0.84 -9.56
N GLY A 45 -5.40 1.32 -9.70
CA GLY A 45 -6.35 0.86 -10.71
C GLY A 45 -5.86 1.08 -12.14
N ALA A 46 -5.27 2.23 -12.45
CA ALA A 46 -4.71 2.50 -13.78
C ALA A 46 -3.51 1.60 -14.10
N ILE A 47 -2.68 1.26 -13.11
CA ILE A 47 -1.55 0.35 -13.29
C ILE A 47 -2.04 -1.08 -13.49
N LEU A 48 -3.03 -1.51 -12.70
CA LEU A 48 -3.71 -2.80 -12.83
C LEU A 48 -4.43 -2.97 -14.18
N HIS A 49 -4.92 -1.89 -14.77
CA HIS A 49 -5.59 -1.94 -16.08
C HIS A 49 -4.58 -1.94 -17.25
N LYS A 50 -3.44 -1.26 -17.10
CA LYS A 50 -2.40 -1.21 -18.14
C LYS A 50 -1.46 -2.41 -18.12
N GLN A 51 -1.27 -3.06 -16.97
CA GLN A 51 -0.35 -4.16 -16.79
C GLN A 51 -1.09 -5.38 -16.22
N ALA A 52 -0.70 -6.59 -16.61
CA ALA A 52 -1.21 -7.79 -15.96
C ALA A 52 -1.02 -7.68 -14.43
N ARG A 53 -2.07 -7.98 -13.66
CA ARG A 53 -2.12 -7.86 -12.18
C ARG A 53 -0.83 -8.33 -11.48
N TRP A 54 -0.23 -9.41 -12.00
CA TRP A 54 1.02 -9.99 -11.50
C TRP A 54 2.21 -9.03 -11.53
N ARG A 55 2.36 -8.19 -12.56
CA ARG A 55 3.44 -7.21 -12.67
C ARG A 55 3.28 -6.05 -11.69
N PHE A 56 2.04 -5.73 -11.31
CA PHE A 56 1.75 -4.71 -10.30
C PHE A 56 2.09 -5.20 -8.90
N VAL A 57 1.75 -6.45 -8.58
CA VAL A 57 1.95 -7.04 -7.24
C VAL A 57 3.40 -7.50 -7.03
N CYS A 58 4.07 -7.98 -8.07
CA CYS A 58 5.46 -8.46 -8.02
C CYS A 58 6.32 -7.73 -9.05
N LYS A 59 7.04 -6.68 -8.62
CA LYS A 59 7.97 -5.94 -9.49
C LYS A 59 9.35 -6.59 -9.65
N ASN A 60 9.79 -7.45 -8.71
CA ASN A 60 11.18 -7.94 -8.60
C ASN A 60 11.34 -9.43 -8.28
N THR A 61 10.28 -10.24 -8.40
CA THR A 61 10.36 -11.69 -8.16
C THR A 61 10.53 -12.41 -9.50
N PRO A 62 11.58 -13.23 -9.70
CA PRO A 62 11.59 -14.15 -10.84
C PRO A 62 10.47 -15.15 -10.61
N CYS A 63 9.45 -15.08 -11.46
CA CYS A 63 8.51 -16.18 -11.66
C CYS A 63 8.99 -16.97 -12.88
#